data_AF-A0AAD9HHE0-F1
#
_entry.id   AF-A0AAD9HHE0-F1
#
_cell.length_a   1.000
_cell.length_b   1.000
_cell.length_c   1.000
_cell.angle_alpha   90.00
_cell.angle_beta   90.00
_cell.angle_gamma   90.00
#
_symmetry.space_group_name_H-M   'P 1'
#
loop_
_entity.id
_entity.type
_entity.pdbx_description
1 polymer ?
#
loop_
_entity_poly.entity_id
_entity_poly.type
_entity_poly.pdbx_seq_one_letter_code
_entity_poly.pdbx_strand_id
1 'polypeptide(L)'
;MPSTCGTCWREFPAGWQSREQHLNATGHQVPFYECDSCDRFFASSQAVEQHMNALGHWASDVSDYDAEFECDDCPTRFYDEDDLREHEVEDHYYCDPCDRYFQSYQNIRQHLNSSIHRTSTVECPFCKKSCSTATGLVHHLERGACPNAPLDRDKLYRAVRQRDPNGVISKRLLEWQGSPTYKATERAYNPTARAYECYLCHRHFSTLQGLDSHLNSTVHKQALYHCPNRNCRRDFKALAGLINHLESESCEFMRFEAVQRNVERVVDPRRMIAF
;
A
#
# COMPACT_ATOMS: atom_id res chain seq x y z
N MET A 1 23.34 -0.31 21.53
CA MET A 1 23.34 -0.57 20.08
C MET A 1 24.26 -1.75 19.81
N PRO A 2 23.81 -2.82 19.14
CA PRO A 2 24.67 -3.93 18.74
C PRO A 2 25.79 -3.41 17.83
N SER A 3 26.99 -3.96 17.93
CA SER A 3 28.14 -3.55 17.11
C SER A 3 28.64 -4.73 16.30
N THR A 4 28.99 -4.55 15.02
CA THR A 4 29.38 -5.65 14.12
C THR A 4 30.82 -5.49 13.63
N CYS A 5 31.59 -6.58 13.51
CA CYS A 5 32.94 -6.53 12.94
C CYS A 5 32.85 -6.51 11.40
N GLY A 6 33.39 -5.47 10.75
CA GLY A 6 33.32 -5.35 9.28
C GLY A 6 34.22 -6.35 8.50
N THR A 7 35.17 -7.00 9.16
CA THR A 7 36.07 -7.99 8.51
C THR A 7 35.48 -9.40 8.48
N CYS A 8 34.76 -9.80 9.54
CA CYS A 8 34.21 -11.16 9.67
C CYS A 8 32.70 -11.19 9.97
N TRP A 9 32.03 -10.03 9.91
CA TRP A 9 30.58 -9.83 10.05
C TRP A 9 29.97 -10.38 11.34
N ARG A 10 30.79 -10.55 12.38
CA ARG A 10 30.32 -11.06 13.67
C ARG A 10 29.61 -9.97 14.45
N GLU A 11 28.42 -10.29 14.96
CA GLU A 11 27.62 -9.38 15.78
C GLU A 11 28.01 -9.46 17.26
N PHE A 12 28.07 -8.30 17.91
CA PHE A 12 28.39 -8.14 19.32
C PHE A 12 27.24 -7.42 20.04
N PRO A 13 26.30 -8.19 20.64
CA PRO A 13 25.14 -7.63 21.35
C PRO A 13 25.53 -6.83 22.61
N ALA A 14 26.69 -7.14 23.19
CA ALA A 14 27.24 -6.44 24.36
C ALA A 14 27.85 -5.07 24.02
N GLY A 15 27.83 -4.66 22.75
CA GLY A 15 28.25 -3.33 22.30
C GLY A 15 29.75 -3.21 22.00
N TRP A 16 30.17 -1.97 21.74
CA TRP A 16 31.49 -1.60 21.19
C TRP A 16 32.69 -2.24 21.89
N GLN A 17 32.69 -2.29 23.23
CA GLN A 17 33.82 -2.81 24.03
C GLN A 17 34.15 -4.28 23.71
N SER A 18 33.12 -5.10 23.48
CA SER A 18 33.29 -6.51 23.14
C SER A 18 33.76 -6.72 21.69
N ARG A 19 33.35 -5.83 20.77
CA ARG A 19 33.87 -5.77 19.40
C ARG A 19 35.36 -5.40 19.41
N GLU A 20 35.78 -4.43 20.20
CA GLU A 20 37.17 -3.97 20.25
C GLU A 20 38.14 -5.03 20.81
N GLN A 21 37.72 -5.79 21.83
CA GLN A 21 38.49 -6.95 22.30
C GLN A 21 38.64 -8.01 21.21
N HIS A 22 37.59 -8.25 20.42
CA HIS A 22 37.67 -9.14 19.27
C HIS A 22 38.67 -8.64 18.22
N LEU A 23 38.62 -7.35 17.85
CA LEU A 23 39.55 -6.74 16.90
C LEU A 23 41.01 -6.89 17.36
N ASN A 24 41.30 -6.63 18.63
CA ASN A 24 42.63 -6.78 19.21
C ASN A 24 43.11 -8.24 19.26
N ALA A 25 42.21 -9.19 19.48
CA ALA A 25 42.56 -10.61 19.56
C ALA A 25 42.76 -11.27 18.19
N THR A 26 42.06 -10.80 17.15
CA THR A 26 42.13 -11.39 15.79
C THR A 26 42.97 -10.57 14.82
N GLY A 27 43.42 -9.37 15.22
CA GLY A 27 44.13 -8.44 14.33
C GLY A 27 43.23 -7.83 13.25
N HIS A 28 41.91 -7.95 13.38
CA HIS A 28 40.97 -7.30 12.47
C HIS A 28 40.99 -5.78 12.69
N GLN A 29 40.94 -5.00 11.61
CA GLN A 29 40.97 -3.54 11.69
C GLN A 29 39.58 -2.96 11.41
N VAL A 30 39.25 -1.85 12.08
CA VAL A 30 38.09 -1.04 11.71
C VAL A 30 38.38 -0.45 10.32
N PRO A 31 37.50 -0.64 9.32
CA PRO A 31 37.71 0.00 8.03
C PRO A 31 37.66 1.52 8.21
N PHE A 32 38.69 2.23 7.74
CA PHE A 32 38.83 3.67 7.97
C PHE A 32 37.99 4.53 7.01
N TYR A 33 37.56 3.95 5.87
CA TYR A 33 36.86 4.68 4.81
C TYR A 33 35.69 3.83 4.30
N GLU A 34 34.47 4.25 4.64
CA GLU A 34 33.19 3.64 4.24
C GLU A 34 32.54 4.49 3.14
N CYS A 35 31.78 3.85 2.24
CA CYS A 35 30.93 4.56 1.29
C CYS A 35 29.57 4.82 1.94
N ASP A 36 29.15 6.09 2.02
CA ASP A 36 27.87 6.45 2.65
C ASP A 36 26.64 5.98 1.86
N SER A 37 26.81 5.59 0.59
CA SER A 37 25.72 5.16 -0.31
C SER A 37 25.64 3.64 -0.51
N CYS A 38 26.63 2.86 -0.07
CA CYS A 38 26.58 1.40 -0.18
C CYS A 38 27.49 0.71 0.86
N ASP A 39 27.26 -0.57 1.13
CA ASP A 39 27.97 -1.33 2.17
C ASP A 39 29.44 -1.70 1.82
N ARG A 40 30.12 -0.91 0.98
CA ARG A 40 31.51 -1.12 0.58
C ARG A 40 32.48 -0.32 1.43
N PHE A 41 33.57 -0.97 1.79
CA PHE A 41 34.67 -0.42 2.58
C PHE A 41 35.96 -0.40 1.79
N PHE A 42 36.77 0.64 2.03
CA PHE A 42 38.01 0.89 1.30
C PHE A 42 39.20 1.04 2.25
N ALA A 43 40.37 0.64 1.75
CA ALA A 43 41.62 0.66 2.52
C ALA A 43 42.30 2.04 2.56
N SER A 44 41.83 3.01 1.75
CA SER A 44 42.36 4.37 1.71
C SER A 44 41.29 5.38 1.27
N SER A 45 41.46 6.64 1.66
CA SER A 45 40.59 7.76 1.24
C SER A 45 40.51 7.88 -0.29
N GLN A 46 41.63 7.69 -0.97
CA GLN A 46 41.69 7.81 -2.42
C GLN A 46 40.94 6.69 -3.15
N ALA A 47 40.88 5.50 -2.56
CA ALA A 47 40.12 4.38 -3.12
C ALA A 47 38.61 4.57 -2.94
N VAL A 48 38.15 5.13 -1.81
CA VAL A 48 36.73 5.49 -1.67
C VAL A 48 36.36 6.64 -2.60
N GLU A 49 37.20 7.68 -2.75
CA GLU A 49 36.94 8.77 -3.70
C GLU A 49 36.83 8.28 -5.15
N GLN A 50 37.73 7.39 -5.59
CA GLN A 50 37.64 6.81 -6.93
C GLN A 50 36.36 5.98 -7.11
N HIS A 51 35.94 5.25 -6.08
CA HIS A 51 34.68 4.52 -6.09
C HIS A 51 33.47 5.45 -6.13
N MET A 52 33.46 6.51 -5.31
CA MET A 52 32.41 7.52 -5.29
C MET A 52 32.27 8.21 -6.65
N ASN A 53 33.40 8.53 -7.29
CA ASN A 53 33.43 9.11 -8.65
C ASN A 53 32.98 8.11 -9.72
N ALA A 54 33.45 6.86 -9.67
CA ALA A 54 33.18 5.86 -10.71
C ALA A 54 31.73 5.38 -10.70
N LEU A 55 31.07 5.38 -9.54
CA LEU A 55 29.67 4.94 -9.39
C LEU A 55 28.69 6.10 -9.15
N GLY A 56 29.16 7.34 -9.14
CA GLY A 56 28.31 8.51 -8.92
C GLY A 56 27.63 8.52 -7.56
N HIS A 57 28.33 8.09 -6.51
CA HIS A 57 27.80 8.04 -5.12
C HIS A 57 28.00 9.34 -4.34
N TRP A 58 28.58 10.38 -4.95
CA TRP A 58 28.61 11.70 -4.31
C TRP A 58 27.18 12.22 -4.16
N ALA A 59 26.80 12.60 -2.94
CA ALA A 59 25.65 13.47 -2.73
C ALA A 59 25.88 14.70 -3.62
N SER A 60 24.96 14.94 -4.54
CA SER A 60 25.08 15.95 -5.58
C SER A 60 25.17 17.34 -4.96
N ASP A 61 26.38 17.87 -4.77
CA ASP A 61 26.60 19.31 -4.90
C ASP A 61 26.35 19.62 -6.38
N VAL A 62 25.09 19.91 -6.69
CA VAL A 62 24.62 20.28 -8.02
C VAL A 62 25.35 21.58 -8.39
N SER A 63 26.25 21.52 -9.36
CA SER A 63 26.79 22.75 -9.94
C SER A 63 25.65 23.45 -10.67
N ASP A 64 25.33 24.66 -10.20
CA ASP A 64 24.19 25.51 -10.55
C ASP A 64 24.05 25.89 -12.05
N TYR A 65 24.92 25.38 -12.91
CA TYR A 65 25.07 25.83 -14.29
C TYR A 65 24.44 24.92 -15.35
N ASP A 66 23.85 23.78 -14.98
CA ASP A 66 23.38 22.77 -15.95
C ASP A 66 22.04 22.11 -15.59
N ALA A 67 21.42 22.47 -14.46
CA ALA A 67 20.08 22.00 -14.10
C ALA A 67 19.01 22.85 -14.81
N GLU A 68 18.14 22.22 -15.60
CA GLU A 68 17.15 22.89 -16.45
C GLU A 68 15.79 23.11 -15.75
N PHE A 69 15.50 22.35 -14.68
CA PHE A 69 14.20 22.33 -14.01
C PHE A 69 14.36 22.78 -12.54
N GLU A 70 13.62 23.79 -12.13
CA GLU A 70 13.63 24.29 -10.74
C GLU A 70 12.30 24.04 -10.06
N CYS A 71 12.33 23.71 -8.76
CA CYS A 71 11.12 23.61 -7.96
C CYS A 71 10.64 25.01 -7.56
N ASP A 72 9.34 25.28 -7.71
CA ASP A 72 8.76 26.58 -7.35
C ASP A 72 8.65 26.78 -5.82
N ASP A 73 8.58 25.68 -5.05
CA ASP A 73 8.36 25.71 -3.61
C ASP A 73 9.66 25.67 -2.78
N CYS A 74 10.80 25.33 -3.39
CA CYS A 74 12.08 25.24 -2.67
C CYS A 74 13.30 25.35 -3.60
N PRO A 75 14.52 25.55 -3.08
CA PRO A 75 15.68 25.90 -3.91
C PRO A 75 16.33 24.70 -4.64
N THR A 76 15.72 23.50 -4.61
CA THR A 76 16.26 22.32 -5.31
C THR A 76 16.03 22.41 -6.82
N ARG A 77 17.04 21.92 -7.56
CA ARG A 77 17.09 21.94 -9.02
C ARG A 77 17.37 20.55 -9.56
N PHE A 78 16.80 20.25 -10.71
CA PHE A 78 16.77 18.93 -11.34
C PHE A 78 17.16 19.01 -12.82
N TYR A 79 17.64 17.88 -13.35
CA TYR A 79 18.04 17.75 -14.75
C TYR A 79 16.93 17.14 -15.63
N ASP A 80 15.95 16.49 -15.01
CA ASP A 80 14.83 15.82 -15.67
C ASP A 80 13.50 16.30 -15.06
N GLU A 81 12.49 16.47 -15.91
CA GLU A 81 11.13 16.83 -15.51
C GLU A 81 10.48 15.74 -14.64
N ASP A 82 10.82 14.47 -14.87
CA ASP A 82 10.35 13.35 -14.04
C ASP A 82 10.93 13.39 -12.63
N ASP A 83 12.19 13.82 -12.46
CA ASP A 83 12.83 13.97 -11.15
C ASP A 83 12.23 15.14 -10.37
N LEU A 84 12.00 16.28 -11.04
CA LEU A 84 11.28 17.41 -10.46
C LEU A 84 9.87 16.99 -10.01
N ARG A 85 9.15 16.26 -10.88
CA ARG A 85 7.79 15.80 -10.61
C ARG A 85 7.74 14.80 -9.45
N GLU A 86 8.72 13.90 -9.33
CA GLU A 86 8.81 13.01 -8.17
C GLU A 86 9.06 13.80 -6.89
N HIS A 87 9.99 14.76 -6.91
CA HIS A 87 10.27 15.65 -5.77
C HIS A 87 9.03 16.46 -5.34
N GLU A 88 8.31 17.08 -6.27
CA GLU A 88 7.08 17.81 -5.95
C GLU A 88 6.02 16.91 -5.30
N VAL A 89 5.95 15.64 -5.70
CA VAL A 89 5.03 14.66 -5.12
C VAL A 89 5.48 14.21 -3.73
N GLU A 90 6.78 13.98 -3.53
CA GLU A 90 7.32 13.41 -2.29
C GLU A 90 7.50 14.46 -1.19
N ASP A 91 8.03 15.63 -1.53
CA ASP A 91 8.42 16.69 -0.60
C ASP A 91 7.33 17.76 -0.44
N HIS A 92 6.63 18.11 -1.52
CA HIS A 92 5.61 19.19 -1.52
C HIS A 92 4.17 18.67 -1.55
N TYR A 93 3.97 17.38 -1.77
CA TYR A 93 2.66 16.77 -1.99
C TYR A 93 1.85 17.52 -3.04
N TYR A 94 2.51 17.98 -4.09
CA TYR A 94 1.95 18.75 -5.20
C TYR A 94 1.83 17.90 -6.46
N CYS A 95 0.73 18.11 -7.18
CA CYS A 95 0.46 17.43 -8.43
C CYS A 95 0.32 18.44 -9.57
N ASP A 96 1.40 18.62 -10.33
CA ASP A 96 1.48 19.57 -11.44
C ASP A 96 0.34 19.45 -12.48
N PRO A 97 0.00 18.25 -13.03
CA PRO A 97 -1.02 18.19 -14.08
C PRO A 97 -2.44 18.51 -13.61
N CYS A 98 -2.66 18.56 -12.29
CA CYS A 98 -3.93 18.97 -11.68
C CYS A 98 -3.86 20.32 -10.96
N ASP A 99 -2.68 20.95 -10.93
CA ASP A 99 -2.38 22.17 -10.18
C ASP A 99 -2.97 22.13 -8.75
N ARG A 100 -2.56 21.11 -7.98
CA ARG A 100 -3.19 20.83 -6.69
C ARG A 100 -2.23 20.29 -5.63
N TYR A 101 -2.32 20.90 -4.45
CA TYR A 101 -1.66 20.47 -3.22
C TYR A 101 -2.49 19.49 -2.39
N PHE A 102 -1.80 18.58 -1.71
CA PHE A 102 -2.37 17.59 -0.80
C PHE A 102 -1.82 17.72 0.61
N GLN A 103 -2.61 17.30 1.59
CA GLN A 103 -2.23 17.42 3.01
C GLN A 103 -1.27 16.33 3.49
N SER A 104 -1.04 15.29 2.68
CA SER A 104 -0.14 14.20 3.03
C SER A 104 0.29 13.40 1.80
N TYR A 105 1.44 12.74 1.91
CA TYR A 105 1.98 11.80 0.92
C TYR A 105 0.97 10.73 0.49
N GLN A 106 0.23 10.16 1.45
CA GLN A 106 -0.78 9.13 1.16
C GLN A 106 -1.92 9.66 0.29
N ASN A 107 -2.32 10.91 0.50
CA ASN A 107 -3.42 11.53 -0.25
C ASN A 107 -3.01 11.80 -1.71
N ILE A 108 -1.79 12.32 -1.94
CA ILE A 108 -1.30 12.54 -3.30
C ILE A 108 -1.03 11.22 -4.03
N ARG A 109 -0.44 10.22 -3.37
CA ARG A 109 -0.28 8.87 -3.94
C ARG A 109 -1.62 8.27 -4.36
N GLN A 110 -2.67 8.43 -3.54
CA GLN A 110 -4.02 7.99 -3.92
C GLN A 110 -4.58 8.78 -5.12
N HIS A 111 -4.32 10.08 -5.17
CA HIS A 111 -4.75 10.95 -6.27
C HIS A 111 -4.07 10.59 -7.61
N LEU A 112 -2.75 10.40 -7.61
CA LEU A 112 -1.98 9.96 -8.79
C LEU A 112 -2.42 8.56 -9.26
N ASN A 113 -2.89 7.72 -8.32
CA ASN A 113 -3.49 6.42 -8.62
C ASN A 113 -4.97 6.48 -9.06
N SER A 114 -5.56 7.67 -9.12
CA SER A 114 -6.95 7.85 -9.53
C SER A 114 -7.11 7.87 -11.05
N SER A 115 -8.36 7.82 -11.52
CA SER A 115 -8.72 7.89 -12.94
C SER A 115 -8.31 9.19 -13.63
N ILE A 116 -7.88 10.20 -12.87
CA ILE A 116 -7.47 11.51 -13.40
C ILE A 116 -6.09 11.41 -14.04
N HIS A 117 -5.16 10.66 -13.45
CA HIS A 117 -3.78 10.51 -13.94
C HIS A 117 -3.50 9.13 -14.56
N ARG A 118 -4.27 8.09 -14.21
CA ARG A 118 -4.11 6.76 -14.79
C ARG A 118 -5.35 6.35 -15.59
N THR A 119 -5.18 6.31 -16.91
CA THR A 119 -6.14 5.75 -17.89
C THR A 119 -6.07 4.22 -17.99
N SER A 120 -5.45 3.54 -17.01
CA SER A 120 -5.41 2.07 -16.96
C SER A 120 -6.81 1.55 -16.63
N THR A 121 -7.58 1.23 -17.66
CA THR A 121 -8.92 0.66 -17.48
C THR A 121 -8.81 -0.84 -17.27
N VAL A 122 -9.32 -1.32 -16.15
CA VAL A 122 -9.52 -2.75 -15.90
C VAL A 122 -10.92 -3.10 -16.35
N GLU A 123 -11.05 -3.90 -17.41
CA GLU A 123 -12.36 -4.30 -17.91
C GLU A 123 -12.96 -5.43 -17.07
N CYS A 124 -14.26 -5.32 -16.77
CA CYS A 124 -14.98 -6.42 -16.17
C CYS A 124 -15.07 -7.59 -17.18
N PRO A 125 -14.62 -8.81 -16.82
CA PRO A 125 -14.61 -9.94 -17.75
C PRO A 125 -16.02 -10.40 -18.15
N PHE A 126 -17.04 -10.07 -17.36
CA PHE A 126 -18.42 -10.52 -17.58
C PHE A 126 -19.30 -9.52 -18.33
N CYS A 127 -19.19 -8.22 -17.99
CA CYS A 127 -20.03 -7.18 -18.59
C CYS A 127 -19.27 -6.18 -19.46
N LYS A 128 -17.94 -6.33 -19.58
CA LYS A 128 -17.06 -5.46 -20.36
C LYS A 128 -17.10 -3.98 -19.96
N LYS A 129 -17.62 -3.68 -18.77
CA LYS A 129 -17.56 -2.33 -18.21
C LYS A 129 -16.14 -2.02 -17.78
N SER A 130 -15.58 -0.93 -18.31
CA SER A 130 -14.28 -0.39 -17.91
C SER A 130 -14.36 0.21 -16.50
N CYS A 131 -13.51 -0.27 -15.60
CA CYS A 131 -13.30 0.30 -14.27
C CYS A 131 -11.95 1.00 -14.25
N SER A 132 -11.84 2.11 -13.51
CA SER A 132 -10.59 2.88 -13.44
C SER A 132 -9.49 2.21 -12.61
N THR A 133 -9.84 1.28 -11.72
CA THR A 133 -8.89 0.58 -10.85
C THR A 133 -9.32 -0.86 -10.60
N ALA A 134 -8.37 -1.68 -10.15
CA ALA A 134 -8.59 -3.06 -9.72
C ALA A 134 -9.57 -3.11 -8.53
N THR A 135 -9.41 -2.20 -7.56
CA THR A 135 -10.37 -1.98 -6.47
C THR A 135 -11.78 -1.67 -6.99
N GLY A 136 -11.90 -0.81 -8.02
CA GLY A 136 -13.17 -0.45 -8.63
C GLY A 136 -13.89 -1.64 -9.28
N LEU A 137 -13.14 -2.50 -9.98
CA LEU A 137 -13.68 -3.73 -10.55
C LEU A 137 -14.19 -4.68 -9.46
N VAL A 138 -13.41 -4.92 -8.41
CA VAL A 138 -13.82 -5.82 -7.33
C VAL A 138 -15.04 -5.27 -6.59
N HIS A 139 -15.13 -3.96 -6.39
CA HIS A 139 -16.31 -3.33 -5.80
C HIS A 139 -17.55 -3.47 -6.67
N HIS A 140 -17.41 -3.33 -7.99
CA HIS A 140 -18.47 -3.59 -8.97
C HIS A 140 -19.01 -5.02 -8.86
N LEU A 141 -18.13 -6.00 -8.67
CA LEU A 141 -18.50 -7.41 -8.49
C LEU A 141 -19.09 -7.67 -7.09
N GLU A 142 -18.49 -7.18 -6.01
CA GLU A 142 -18.94 -7.44 -4.62
C GLU A 142 -20.34 -6.89 -4.32
N ARG A 143 -20.74 -5.80 -5.00
CA ARG A 143 -22.06 -5.18 -4.84
C ARG A 143 -23.15 -5.81 -5.73
N GLY A 144 -22.81 -6.79 -6.55
CA GLY A 144 -23.75 -7.34 -7.53
C GLY A 144 -24.18 -6.34 -8.60
N ALA A 145 -23.36 -5.31 -8.87
CA ALA A 145 -23.65 -4.31 -9.89
C ALA A 145 -23.40 -4.82 -11.31
N CYS A 146 -22.84 -6.03 -11.46
CA CYS A 146 -22.63 -6.67 -12.75
C CYS A 146 -23.88 -7.41 -13.22
N PRO A 147 -24.46 -7.04 -14.38
CA PRO A 147 -25.68 -7.69 -14.89
C PRO A 147 -25.45 -9.14 -15.32
N ASN A 148 -24.24 -9.46 -15.81
CA ASN A 148 -23.91 -10.78 -16.36
C ASN A 148 -23.30 -11.74 -15.32
N ALA A 149 -22.95 -11.23 -14.14
CA ALA A 149 -22.44 -12.03 -13.03
C ALA A 149 -22.86 -11.38 -11.71
N PRO A 150 -24.06 -11.72 -11.17
CA PRO A 150 -24.52 -11.21 -9.87
C PRO A 150 -23.77 -11.91 -8.73
N LEU A 151 -22.47 -11.64 -8.68
CA LEU A 151 -21.63 -11.94 -7.55
C LEU A 151 -22.07 -11.05 -6.39
N ASP A 152 -22.07 -11.62 -5.20
CA ASP A 152 -22.20 -10.88 -3.96
C ASP A 152 -20.93 -11.15 -3.14
N ARG A 153 -20.70 -10.33 -2.12
CA ARG A 153 -19.57 -10.48 -1.19
C ARG A 153 -19.34 -11.93 -0.74
N ASP A 154 -20.41 -12.65 -0.45
CA ASP A 154 -20.36 -14.00 0.13
C ASP A 154 -19.98 -15.04 -0.93
N LYS A 155 -20.54 -14.95 -2.15
CA LYS A 155 -20.16 -15.75 -3.32
C LYS A 155 -18.73 -15.48 -3.73
N LEU A 156 -18.31 -14.21 -3.73
CA LEU A 156 -16.94 -13.83 -4.07
C LEU A 156 -15.95 -14.42 -3.04
N TYR A 157 -16.25 -14.32 -1.74
CA TYR A 157 -15.41 -14.93 -0.71
C TYR A 157 -15.29 -16.44 -0.87
N ARG A 158 -16.37 -17.17 -1.19
CA ARG A 158 -16.30 -18.60 -1.49
C ARG A 158 -15.37 -18.89 -2.68
N ALA A 159 -15.48 -18.10 -3.75
CA ALA A 159 -14.63 -18.25 -4.93
C ALA A 159 -13.15 -17.98 -4.61
N VAL A 160 -12.85 -16.94 -3.82
CA VAL A 160 -11.47 -16.64 -3.37
C VAL A 160 -10.93 -17.76 -2.48
N ARG A 161 -11.72 -18.24 -1.51
CA ARG A 161 -11.30 -19.31 -0.58
C ARG A 161 -11.01 -20.64 -1.29
N GLN A 162 -11.75 -20.97 -2.36
CA GLN A 162 -11.44 -22.13 -3.19
C GLN A 162 -10.09 -22.04 -3.89
N ARG A 163 -9.63 -20.81 -4.16
CA ARG A 163 -8.36 -20.53 -4.86
C ARG A 163 -7.20 -20.17 -3.93
N ASP A 164 -7.51 -19.96 -2.66
CA ASP A 164 -6.56 -19.69 -1.59
C ASP A 164 -6.60 -20.82 -0.54
N PRO A 165 -6.21 -22.06 -0.92
CA PRO A 165 -6.25 -23.20 0.00
C PRO A 165 -5.35 -22.99 1.21
N ASN A 166 -4.31 -22.16 1.10
CA ASN A 166 -3.35 -21.88 2.17
C ASN A 166 -3.79 -20.74 3.11
N GLY A 167 -4.84 -19.98 2.77
CA GLY A 167 -5.29 -18.85 3.59
C GLY A 167 -4.27 -17.71 3.62
N VAL A 168 -3.66 -17.41 2.47
CA VAL A 168 -2.71 -16.29 2.31
C VAL A 168 -3.40 -14.95 2.54
N ILE A 169 -4.65 -14.83 2.05
CA ILE A 169 -5.46 -13.61 2.18
C ILE A 169 -6.84 -13.86 2.78
N SER A 170 -7.34 -15.09 2.67
CA SER A 170 -8.67 -15.48 3.17
C SER A 170 -8.60 -16.09 4.56
N LYS A 171 -9.46 -15.64 5.46
CA LYS A 171 -9.57 -16.21 6.80
C LYS A 171 -10.22 -17.60 6.73
N ARG A 172 -9.65 -18.58 7.41
CA ARG A 172 -10.25 -19.92 7.57
C ARG A 172 -11.29 -19.91 8.68
N LEU A 173 -12.47 -19.36 8.39
CA LEU A 173 -13.59 -19.36 9.33
C LEU A 173 -14.22 -20.76 9.37
N LEU A 174 -14.26 -21.36 10.56
CA LEU A 174 -14.82 -22.70 10.82
C LEU A 174 -16.37 -22.71 10.75
N GLU A 175 -17.03 -21.59 11.10
CA GLU A 175 -18.50 -21.51 11.27
C GLU A 175 -19.19 -20.46 10.38
N TRP A 176 -18.57 -20.01 9.29
CA TRP A 176 -19.20 -18.98 8.46
C TRP A 176 -20.33 -19.54 7.59
N GLN A 177 -21.58 -19.11 7.85
CA GLN A 177 -22.79 -19.56 7.14
C GLN A 177 -23.36 -18.52 6.14
N GLY A 178 -22.73 -17.35 6.03
CA GLY A 178 -23.21 -16.23 5.21
C GLY A 178 -23.44 -14.97 6.03
N SER A 179 -23.61 -13.84 5.36
CA SER A 179 -23.87 -12.55 6.02
C SER A 179 -25.36 -12.35 6.28
N PRO A 180 -25.78 -11.96 7.49
CA PRO A 180 -27.16 -11.57 7.73
C PRO A 180 -27.50 -10.32 6.91
N THR A 181 -28.71 -10.32 6.35
CA THR A 181 -29.31 -9.13 5.74
C THR A 181 -30.24 -8.48 6.75
N TYR A 182 -30.19 -7.16 6.81
CA TYR A 182 -31.00 -6.38 7.75
C TYR A 182 -31.92 -5.48 6.95
N LYS A 183 -33.14 -5.29 7.44
CA LYS A 183 -34.10 -4.33 6.85
C LYS A 183 -34.47 -3.32 7.92
N ALA A 184 -34.15 -2.05 7.68
CA ALA A 184 -34.57 -0.97 8.56
C ALA A 184 -36.10 -0.80 8.44
N THR A 185 -36.73 -0.45 9.56
CA THR A 185 -38.16 -0.09 9.61
C THR A 185 -38.32 1.24 10.32
N GLU A 186 -39.48 1.89 10.13
CA GLU A 186 -39.84 3.14 10.80
C GLU A 186 -39.67 3.10 12.33
N ARG A 187 -39.68 1.90 12.92
CA ARG A 187 -39.46 1.68 14.36
C ARG A 187 -38.05 2.04 14.83
N ALA A 188 -37.08 2.19 13.94
CA ALA A 188 -35.72 2.60 14.26
C ALA A 188 -35.59 4.13 14.43
N TYR A 189 -36.67 4.89 14.24
CA TYR A 189 -36.68 6.33 14.47
C TYR A 189 -36.60 6.64 15.97
N ASN A 190 -35.60 7.42 16.37
CA ASN A 190 -35.43 7.91 17.72
C ASN A 190 -36.00 9.35 17.82
N PRO A 191 -37.14 9.57 18.52
CA PRO A 191 -37.77 10.88 18.62
C PRO A 191 -36.92 11.91 19.36
N THR A 192 -36.09 11.46 20.32
CA THR A 192 -35.22 12.33 21.10
C THR A 192 -34.05 12.86 20.26
N ALA A 193 -33.47 12.01 19.41
CA ALA A 193 -32.40 12.40 18.50
C ALA A 193 -32.91 12.98 17.17
N ARG A 194 -34.23 12.93 16.92
CA ARG A 194 -34.89 13.32 15.67
C ARG A 194 -34.29 12.65 14.41
N ALA A 195 -33.81 11.42 14.56
CA ALA A 195 -33.09 10.69 13.51
C ALA A 195 -33.32 9.18 13.63
N TYR A 196 -33.05 8.44 12.55
CA TYR A 196 -33.02 6.98 12.57
C TYR A 196 -31.71 6.49 13.19
N GLU A 197 -31.80 5.56 14.14
CA GLU A 197 -30.65 5.07 14.90
C GLU A 197 -30.31 3.63 14.51
N CYS A 198 -29.03 3.35 14.27
CA CYS A 198 -28.55 1.98 14.12
C CYS A 198 -28.35 1.33 15.50
N TYR A 199 -29.16 0.35 15.88
CA TYR A 199 -29.02 -0.33 17.18
C TYR A 199 -27.76 -1.19 17.36
N LEU A 200 -26.95 -1.36 16.31
CA LEU A 200 -25.68 -2.09 16.39
C LEU A 200 -24.49 -1.18 16.75
N CYS A 201 -24.56 0.12 16.42
CA CYS A 201 -23.46 1.07 16.66
C CYS A 201 -23.90 2.48 17.09
N HIS A 202 -25.19 2.69 17.32
CA HIS A 202 -25.82 3.95 17.74
C HIS A 202 -25.55 5.15 16.81
N ARG A 203 -25.24 4.89 15.53
CA ARG A 203 -25.08 5.95 14.54
C ARG A 203 -26.44 6.45 14.06
N HIS A 204 -26.56 7.77 13.94
CA HIS A 204 -27.79 8.45 13.51
C HIS A 204 -27.80 8.73 12.01
N PHE A 205 -28.97 8.60 11.39
CA PHE A 205 -29.22 8.82 9.97
C PHE A 205 -30.46 9.70 9.80
N SER A 206 -30.40 10.64 8.86
CA SER A 206 -31.51 11.54 8.55
C SER A 206 -32.66 10.83 7.82
N THR A 207 -32.39 9.72 7.14
CA THR A 207 -33.38 8.98 6.35
C THR A 207 -33.38 7.48 6.65
N LEU A 208 -34.54 6.84 6.52
CA LEU A 208 -34.68 5.39 6.68
C LEU A 208 -33.83 4.63 5.66
N GLN A 209 -33.80 5.10 4.41
CA GLN A 209 -32.97 4.52 3.34
C GLN A 209 -31.46 4.61 3.68
N GLY A 210 -31.03 5.69 4.32
CA GLY A 210 -29.65 5.86 4.79
C GLY A 210 -29.29 4.82 5.84
N LEU A 211 -30.18 4.60 6.82
CA LEU A 211 -30.00 3.54 7.83
C LEU A 211 -30.02 2.14 7.18
N ASP A 212 -30.94 1.88 6.27
CA ASP A 212 -31.05 0.59 5.58
C ASP A 212 -29.78 0.27 4.76
N SER A 213 -29.27 1.26 4.02
CA SER A 213 -28.01 1.15 3.28
C SER A 213 -26.82 0.91 4.21
N HIS A 214 -26.80 1.55 5.39
CA HIS A 214 -25.77 1.35 6.40
C HIS A 214 -25.81 -0.07 6.99
N LEU A 215 -26.98 -0.59 7.34
CA LEU A 215 -27.13 -1.93 7.89
C LEU A 215 -26.75 -3.02 6.88
N ASN A 216 -27.03 -2.81 5.59
CA ASN A 216 -26.67 -3.74 4.51
C ASN A 216 -25.20 -3.59 4.05
N SER A 217 -24.51 -2.55 4.50
CA SER A 217 -23.09 -2.34 4.24
C SER A 217 -22.21 -3.37 4.95
N THR A 218 -20.90 -3.30 4.71
CA THR A 218 -19.93 -4.17 5.39
C THR A 218 -19.64 -3.75 6.82
N VAL A 219 -20.17 -2.62 7.33
CA VAL A 219 -19.80 -2.07 8.64
C VAL A 219 -20.02 -3.06 9.79
N HIS A 220 -21.11 -3.82 9.77
CA HIS A 220 -21.41 -4.82 10.82
C HIS A 220 -21.04 -6.25 10.43
N LYS A 221 -20.39 -6.45 9.29
CA LYS A 221 -20.03 -7.78 8.79
C LYS A 221 -18.68 -8.24 9.34
N GLN A 222 -18.54 -9.54 9.54
CA GLN A 222 -17.28 -10.15 9.98
C GLN A 222 -16.16 -9.89 8.96
N ALA A 223 -14.94 -9.64 9.42
CA ALA A 223 -13.78 -9.59 8.52
C ALA A 223 -13.54 -10.98 7.89
N LEU A 224 -13.46 -11.03 6.57
CA LEU A 224 -13.26 -12.26 5.81
C LEU A 224 -11.83 -12.40 5.27
N TYR A 225 -11.13 -11.27 5.15
CA TYR A 225 -9.80 -11.20 4.58
C TYR A 225 -8.82 -10.60 5.58
N HIS A 226 -7.54 -10.89 5.42
CA HIS A 226 -6.45 -10.29 6.16
C HIS A 226 -5.31 -9.90 5.21
N CYS A 227 -4.46 -8.98 5.66
CA CYS A 227 -3.23 -8.67 4.96
C CYS A 227 -2.28 -9.88 5.04
N PRO A 228 -1.66 -10.30 3.93
CA PRO A 228 -0.63 -11.35 3.93
C PRO A 228 0.65 -10.92 4.65
N ASN A 229 0.91 -9.61 4.78
CA ASN A 229 2.06 -9.09 5.52
C ASN A 229 1.90 -9.34 7.03
N ARG A 230 2.79 -10.16 7.59
CA ARG A 230 2.86 -10.50 9.03
C ARG A 230 3.09 -9.28 9.93
N ASN A 231 3.68 -8.22 9.39
CA ASN A 231 3.93 -6.97 10.13
C ASN A 231 2.71 -6.04 10.14
N CYS A 232 1.81 -6.15 9.16
CA CYS A 232 0.63 -5.29 9.06
C CYS A 232 -0.57 -5.84 9.87
N ARG A 233 -0.88 -7.14 9.74
CA ARG A 233 -1.99 -7.86 10.41
C ARG A 233 -3.37 -7.18 10.33
N ARG A 234 -3.60 -6.28 9.37
CA ARG A 234 -4.90 -5.64 9.18
C ARG A 234 -5.92 -6.62 8.62
N ASP A 235 -7.15 -6.45 9.08
CA ASP A 235 -8.30 -7.26 8.70
C ASP A 235 -9.29 -6.46 7.87
N PHE A 236 -9.85 -7.12 6.85
CA PHE A 236 -10.75 -6.49 5.89
C PHE A 236 -12.08 -7.22 5.79
N LYS A 237 -13.16 -6.42 5.79
CA LYS A 237 -14.54 -6.91 5.67
C LYS A 237 -14.95 -7.16 4.21
N ALA A 238 -14.20 -6.63 3.25
CA ALA A 238 -14.44 -6.74 1.80
C ALA A 238 -13.11 -6.91 1.06
N LEU A 239 -13.14 -7.61 -0.07
CA LEU A 239 -11.96 -7.84 -0.89
C LEU A 239 -11.48 -6.53 -1.52
N ALA A 240 -12.40 -5.66 -1.95
CA ALA A 240 -12.05 -4.34 -2.47
C ALA A 240 -11.25 -3.52 -1.44
N GLY A 241 -11.57 -3.66 -0.14
CA GLY A 241 -10.82 -2.99 0.92
C GLY A 241 -9.39 -3.52 1.10
N LEU A 242 -9.19 -4.84 0.95
CA LEU A 242 -7.86 -5.43 0.96
C LEU A 242 -7.05 -5.00 -0.26
N ILE A 243 -7.63 -5.04 -1.45
CA ILE A 243 -6.94 -4.64 -2.69
C ILE A 243 -6.54 -3.18 -2.62
N ASN A 244 -7.44 -2.29 -2.18
CA ASN A 244 -7.12 -0.88 -2.00
C ASN A 244 -5.97 -0.67 -1.00
N HIS A 245 -5.92 -1.48 0.07
CA HIS A 245 -4.83 -1.43 1.05
C HIS A 245 -3.46 -1.86 0.47
N LEU A 246 -3.48 -2.85 -0.43
CA LEU A 246 -2.27 -3.30 -1.13
C LEU A 246 -1.86 -2.29 -2.23
N GLU A 247 -2.83 -1.71 -2.94
CA GLU A 247 -2.62 -0.65 -3.92
C GLU A 247 -2.07 0.63 -3.28
N SER A 248 -2.52 0.99 -2.08
CA SER A 248 -2.04 2.19 -1.39
C SER A 248 -0.64 2.04 -0.77
N GLU A 249 0.04 0.91 -1.01
CA GLU A 249 1.37 0.55 -0.51
C GLU A 249 1.53 0.71 1.02
N SER A 250 0.42 0.83 1.75
CA SER A 250 0.42 1.23 3.16
C SER A 250 0.90 0.14 4.12
N CYS A 251 1.29 -1.01 3.56
CA CYS A 251 1.92 -2.11 4.29
C CYS A 251 3.27 -2.52 3.71
N GLU A 252 3.81 -1.78 2.73
CA GLU A 252 5.12 -2.02 2.10
C GLU A 252 5.31 -3.45 1.55
N PHE A 253 4.22 -4.19 1.35
CA PHE A 253 4.25 -5.61 1.02
C PHE A 253 4.32 -5.86 -0.49
N MET A 254 3.65 -5.02 -1.28
CA MET A 254 3.64 -5.10 -2.74
C MET A 254 3.54 -3.71 -3.33
N ARG A 255 4.20 -3.51 -4.48
CA ARG A 255 4.06 -2.30 -5.29
C ARG A 255 2.74 -2.31 -6.06
N PHE A 256 2.12 -1.15 -6.24
CA PHE A 256 0.82 -0.98 -6.90
C PHE A 256 0.71 -1.72 -8.25
N GLU A 257 1.74 -1.64 -9.10
CA GLU A 257 1.75 -2.27 -10.44
C GLU A 257 1.74 -3.80 -10.40
N ALA A 258 2.25 -4.41 -9.33
CA ALA A 258 2.18 -5.85 -9.14
C ALA A 258 0.75 -6.27 -8.78
N VAL A 259 0.03 -5.46 -8.01
CA VAL A 259 -1.37 -5.74 -7.62
C VAL A 259 -2.30 -5.65 -8.82
N GLN A 260 -2.16 -4.61 -9.66
CA GLN A 260 -2.98 -4.46 -10.86
C GLN A 260 -2.81 -5.61 -11.85
N ARG A 261 -1.58 -6.03 -12.14
CA ARG A 261 -1.30 -7.19 -13.03
C ARG A 261 -1.80 -8.51 -12.48
N ASN A 262 -1.83 -8.66 -11.16
CA ASN A 262 -2.25 -9.90 -10.51
C ASN A 262 -3.77 -9.95 -10.22
N VAL A 263 -4.49 -8.82 -10.20
CA VAL A 263 -5.96 -8.82 -10.03
C VAL A 263 -6.65 -9.62 -11.13
N GLU A 264 -6.17 -9.53 -12.37
CA GLU A 264 -6.71 -10.35 -13.46
C GLU A 264 -6.57 -11.84 -13.17
N ARG A 265 -5.48 -12.27 -12.53
CA ARG A 265 -5.27 -13.68 -12.12
C ARG A 265 -6.19 -14.09 -10.97
N VAL A 266 -6.50 -13.17 -10.05
CA VAL A 266 -7.44 -13.41 -8.94
C VAL A 266 -8.86 -13.59 -9.46
N VAL A 267 -9.24 -12.86 -10.52
CA VAL A 267 -10.60 -12.85 -11.11
C VAL A 267 -10.75 -13.84 -12.28
N ASP A 268 -9.66 -14.29 -12.94
CA ASP A 268 -9.67 -15.22 -14.08
C ASP A 268 -10.11 -16.64 -13.65
N PRO A 269 -11.18 -17.22 -14.25
CA PRO A 269 -11.65 -18.58 -13.99
C PRO A 269 -10.58 -19.69 -14.02
N ARG A 270 -9.46 -19.51 -14.73
CA ARG A 270 -8.51 -20.58 -15.10
C ARG A 270 -7.19 -20.59 -14.32
N ARG A 271 -6.94 -19.66 -13.39
CA ARG A 271 -5.63 -19.52 -12.71
C ARG A 271 -5.75 -19.52 -11.19
N MET A 272 -4.78 -20.15 -10.51
CA MET A 272 -4.64 -20.12 -9.04
C MET A 272 -4.09 -18.78 -8.57
N ILE A 273 -4.44 -18.36 -7.36
CA ILE A 273 -3.91 -17.15 -6.74
C ILE A 273 -2.47 -17.44 -6.30
N ALA A 274 -1.51 -16.83 -6.99
CA ALA A 274 -0.10 -16.81 -6.63
C ALA A 274 0.34 -15.36 -6.51
N PHE A 275 0.88 -15.00 -5.35
CA PHE A 275 1.46 -13.68 -5.05
C PHE A 275 2.98 -13.82 -5.01
#